data_AF-A0AAN6RMX8-F1
#
_entry.id   AF-A0AAN6RMX8-F1
#
_cell.length_a   1.000
_cell.length_b   1.000
_cell.length_c   1.000
_cell.angle_alpha   90.00
_cell.angle_beta   90.00
_cell.angle_gamma   90.00
#
_symmetry.space_group_name_H-M   'P 1'
#
loop_
_entity.id
_entity.type
_entity.pdbx_description
1 polymer ?
#
loop_
_entity_poly.entity_id
_entity_poly.type
_entity_poly.pdbx_seq_one_letter_code
_entity_poly.pdbx_strand_id
1 'polypeptide(L)'
;MVRRSLLLWPAVCLVLMGFMLYAQRQRFGAISRPEFLQPHDDAKGAPAAAGDTGQHKPPPEDKHEPAAGEAHDAPPPAATTSSKNVLPEATKSAYIKAIMDPAATHLPRLSCPALNTTRYAYLQAPASTVSTPLPIQYFFALDLRQCVALLPRLISSLAETMRFLGPSRCALSIVEGNSVDGTGEVLASLRPTLEALGVTYHFTTTPIDPTHGDRIAALAHLRNLALAPLLNAPEPTRSANTTIAFLNDVAICPEDILELLHQQAFLQADMVCGMDWTYVGRDPTFYDVWIARGMGGDSFFNIPADGNWDSAWNLFWNDAATQTRFAAKKPFQVFSCWNGGAVFKAAPL
;
A
#
# COMPACT_ATOMS: atom_id res chain seq x y z
N MET A 1 -16.81 9.56 66.66
CA MET A 1 -17.47 9.82 65.34
C MET A 1 -16.44 10.43 64.40
N VAL A 2 -16.60 10.25 63.09
CA VAL A 2 -15.71 10.68 61.97
C VAL A 2 -14.62 9.68 61.57
N ARG A 3 -15.02 8.67 60.78
CA ARG A 3 -14.14 7.99 59.80
C ARG A 3 -14.99 7.16 58.81
N ARG A 4 -15.77 7.82 57.95
CA ARG A 4 -16.47 7.17 56.82
C ARG A 4 -16.41 7.92 55.48
N SER A 5 -15.73 9.06 55.39
CA SER A 5 -15.83 9.93 54.20
C SER A 5 -14.62 9.90 53.24
N LEU A 6 -13.62 9.04 53.45
CA LEU A 6 -12.38 9.06 52.65
C LEU A 6 -12.37 8.15 51.40
N LEU A 7 -13.39 7.31 51.20
CA LEU A 7 -13.47 6.38 50.06
C LEU A 7 -14.49 6.78 48.98
N LEU A 8 -15.35 7.76 49.25
CA LEU A 8 -16.37 8.21 48.29
C LEU A 8 -15.77 9.03 47.14
N TRP A 9 -14.77 9.86 47.43
CA TRP A 9 -14.18 10.74 46.41
C TRP A 9 -13.40 9.99 45.31
N PRO A 10 -12.53 9.01 45.64
CA PRO A 10 -11.81 8.23 44.63
C PRO A 10 -12.76 7.41 43.74
N ALA A 11 -13.83 6.85 44.33
CA ALA A 11 -14.82 6.08 43.59
C ALA A 11 -15.63 6.96 42.62
N VAL A 12 -16.01 8.17 43.02
CA VAL A 12 -16.70 9.13 42.16
C VAL A 12 -15.80 9.59 41.00
N CYS A 13 -14.50 9.81 41.25
CA CYS A 13 -13.54 10.15 40.21
C CYS A 13 -13.35 9.02 39.19
N LEU A 14 -13.29 7.75 39.63
CA LEU A 14 -13.19 6.60 38.73
C LEU A 14 -14.45 6.42 37.86
N VAL A 15 -15.64 6.62 38.43
CA VAL A 15 -16.91 6.58 37.68
C VAL A 15 -16.98 7.72 36.66
N LEU A 16 -16.54 8.93 37.02
CA LEU A 16 -16.50 10.07 36.10
C LEU A 16 -15.50 9.86 34.96
N MET A 17 -14.31 9.30 35.23
CA MET A 17 -13.35 8.95 34.18
C MET A 17 -13.89 7.85 33.27
N GLY A 18 -14.53 6.81 33.83
CA GLY A 18 -15.19 5.77 33.05
C GLY A 18 -16.30 6.32 32.15
N PHE A 19 -17.10 7.25 32.66
CA PHE A 19 -18.15 7.93 31.89
C PHE A 19 -17.58 8.86 30.83
N MET A 20 -16.51 9.60 31.11
CA MET A 20 -15.82 10.45 30.12
C MET A 20 -15.20 9.62 28.99
N LEU A 21 -14.56 8.49 29.31
CA LEU A 21 -14.02 7.56 28.31
C LEU A 21 -15.12 6.89 27.49
N TYR A 22 -16.24 6.52 28.12
CA TYR A 22 -17.40 5.96 27.43
C TYR A 22 -18.09 7.00 26.52
N ALA A 23 -18.24 8.23 26.98
CA ALA A 23 -18.82 9.34 26.22
C ALA A 23 -17.89 9.80 25.08
N GLN A 24 -16.57 9.79 25.27
CA GLN A 24 -15.62 10.03 24.18
C GLN A 24 -15.60 8.90 23.16
N ARG A 25 -15.74 7.63 23.59
CA ARG A 25 -15.89 6.49 22.67
C ARG A 25 -17.11 6.64 21.76
N GLN A 26 -18.23 7.19 22.27
CA GLN A 26 -19.40 7.50 21.44
C GLN A 26 -19.18 8.68 20.48
N ARG A 27 -18.33 9.66 20.83
CA ARG A 27 -17.95 10.74 19.92
C ARG A 27 -17.02 10.30 18.79
N PHE A 28 -16.17 9.29 19.01
CA PHE A 28 -15.34 8.71 17.94
C PHE A 28 -16.03 7.58 17.15
N GLY A 29 -17.08 6.97 17.70
CA GLY A 29 -17.92 6.00 16.99
C GLY A 29 -18.96 6.62 16.05
N ALA A 30 -19.06 7.95 16.01
CA ALA A 30 -20.02 8.71 15.21
C ALA A 30 -19.33 9.55 14.13
N ILE A 31 -18.18 9.12 13.62
CA ILE A 31 -17.71 9.62 12.32
C ILE A 31 -18.63 8.99 11.29
N SER A 32 -19.59 9.77 10.79
CA SER A 32 -20.41 9.37 9.64
C SER A 32 -19.48 8.86 8.54
N ARG A 33 -19.81 7.71 7.94
CA ARG A 33 -19.07 7.19 6.77
C ARG A 33 -18.84 8.35 5.80
N PRO A 34 -17.58 8.64 5.43
CA PRO A 34 -17.28 9.66 4.43
C PRO A 34 -18.15 9.44 3.19
N GLU A 35 -18.62 10.52 2.58
CA GLU A 35 -19.57 10.50 1.46
C GLU A 35 -19.09 9.60 0.30
N PHE A 36 -17.78 9.50 0.10
CA PHE A 36 -17.16 8.62 -0.91
C PHE A 36 -17.22 7.10 -0.63
N LEU A 37 -17.65 6.67 0.57
CA LEU A 37 -17.87 5.26 0.94
C LEU A 37 -19.36 4.88 0.98
N GLN A 38 -20.25 5.82 0.62
CA GLN A 38 -21.67 5.51 0.44
C GLN A 38 -21.90 5.09 -1.01
N PRO A 39 -22.72 4.04 -1.28
CA PRO A 39 -23.10 3.70 -2.64
C PRO A 39 -23.83 4.89 -3.27
N HIS A 40 -23.28 5.46 -4.34
CA HIS A 40 -24.00 6.42 -5.16
C HIS A 40 -25.01 5.67 -6.02
N ASP A 41 -26.30 5.87 -5.72
CA ASP A 41 -27.37 5.61 -6.69
C ASP A 41 -27.33 6.74 -7.74
N ASP A 42 -26.75 6.46 -8.90
CA ASP A 42 -26.76 7.38 -10.03
C ASP A 42 -28.18 7.56 -10.59
N ALA A 43 -28.92 8.54 -10.05
CA ALA A 43 -30.03 9.15 -10.77
C ALA A 43 -30.38 10.55 -10.23
N LYS A 44 -30.25 11.53 -11.12
CA LYS A 44 -30.80 12.91 -11.13
C LYS A 44 -29.90 14.01 -10.56
N GLY A 45 -29.41 14.84 -11.48
CA GLY A 45 -28.60 16.02 -11.20
C GLY A 45 -29.39 17.24 -10.72
N ALA A 46 -28.66 18.15 -10.07
CA ALA A 46 -28.76 19.61 -10.08
C ALA A 46 -27.63 20.17 -9.16
N PRO A 47 -27.39 21.49 -9.09
CA PRO A 47 -26.57 22.28 -10.00
C PRO A 47 -25.25 22.77 -9.37
N ALA A 48 -24.32 23.19 -10.24
CA ALA A 48 -22.99 23.68 -9.89
C ALA A 48 -23.00 24.90 -8.96
N ALA A 49 -22.23 24.83 -7.88
CA ALA A 49 -21.82 25.98 -7.07
C ALA A 49 -20.36 26.31 -7.39
N ALA A 50 -20.14 27.54 -7.86
CA ALA A 50 -18.82 28.09 -8.15
C ALA A 50 -18.01 28.25 -6.85
N GLY A 51 -16.84 27.60 -6.81
CA GLY A 51 -15.83 27.76 -5.78
C GLY A 51 -14.46 27.80 -6.45
N ASP A 52 -13.80 28.94 -6.33
CA ASP A 52 -12.47 29.26 -6.82
C ASP A 52 -11.45 28.16 -6.46
N THR A 53 -10.97 27.44 -7.47
CA THR A 53 -9.91 26.44 -7.32
C THR A 53 -8.69 26.91 -8.10
N GLY A 54 -7.70 27.42 -7.37
CA GLY A 54 -6.34 27.57 -7.88
C GLY A 54 -5.84 26.21 -8.37
N GLN A 55 -5.84 26.03 -9.70
CA GLN A 55 -5.33 24.85 -10.37
C GLN A 55 -3.81 24.78 -10.16
N HIS A 56 -3.36 24.03 -9.16
CA HIS A 56 -1.99 23.57 -9.12
C HIS A 56 -1.87 22.34 -10.03
N LYS A 57 -1.47 22.60 -11.27
CA LYS A 57 -1.13 21.57 -12.26
C LYS A 57 0.12 20.82 -11.76
N PRO A 58 0.10 19.49 -11.59
CA PRO A 58 1.32 18.75 -11.27
C PRO A 58 2.33 18.90 -12.43
N PRO A 59 3.64 18.93 -12.13
CA PRO A 59 4.66 19.08 -13.17
C PRO A 59 4.62 17.88 -14.14
N PRO A 60 4.92 18.10 -15.43
CA PRO A 60 4.89 17.05 -16.44
C PRO A 60 6.02 16.04 -16.21
N GLU A 61 5.70 14.75 -16.30
CA GLU A 61 6.71 13.69 -16.45
C GLU A 61 7.31 13.74 -17.86
N ASP A 62 8.63 13.89 -17.92
CA ASP A 62 9.40 13.86 -19.17
C ASP A 62 9.37 12.47 -19.79
N LYS A 63 8.73 12.36 -20.96
CA LYS A 63 8.92 11.24 -21.87
C LYS A 63 10.19 11.50 -22.69
N HIS A 64 11.29 10.86 -22.32
CA HIS A 64 12.45 10.72 -23.21
C HIS A 64 12.46 9.32 -23.81
N GLU A 65 12.13 9.23 -25.09
CA GLU A 65 12.36 8.08 -25.95
C GLU A 65 13.39 8.51 -27.02
N PRO A 66 14.41 7.70 -27.35
CA PRO A 66 15.48 8.11 -28.26
C PRO A 66 15.02 8.11 -29.73
N ALA A 67 15.50 9.10 -30.48
CA ALA A 67 15.15 9.33 -31.89
C ALA A 67 15.54 8.15 -32.81
N ALA A 68 14.60 7.73 -33.65
CA ALA A 68 14.84 6.86 -34.81
C ALA A 68 14.37 7.56 -36.10
N GLY A 69 15.20 7.46 -37.14
CA GLY A 69 15.13 8.23 -38.38
C GLY A 69 14.03 7.85 -39.36
N GLU A 70 13.97 8.67 -40.40
CA GLU A 70 13.00 8.70 -41.50
C GLU A 70 12.84 7.35 -42.23
N ALA A 71 11.59 6.91 -42.41
CA ALA A 71 11.23 5.93 -43.44
C ALA A 71 9.78 6.14 -43.94
N HIS A 72 9.67 6.08 -45.26
CA HIS A 72 8.56 6.38 -46.19
C HIS A 72 7.16 5.76 -45.93
N ASP A 73 6.15 6.52 -46.38
CA ASP A 73 4.72 6.16 -46.51
C ASP A 73 4.46 4.86 -47.29
N ALA A 74 3.69 3.95 -46.68
CA ALA A 74 2.93 2.91 -47.36
C ALA A 74 1.56 2.71 -46.66
N PRO A 75 0.46 2.47 -47.41
CA PRO A 75 -0.89 2.44 -46.85
C PRO A 75 -1.14 1.18 -45.98
N PRO A 76 -2.04 1.27 -44.98
CA PRO A 76 -2.21 0.21 -43.98
C PRO A 76 -2.93 -1.01 -44.58
N PRO A 77 -2.46 -2.25 -44.31
CA PRO A 77 -3.21 -3.43 -44.66
C PRO A 77 -4.37 -3.65 -43.69
N ALA A 78 -5.42 -4.28 -44.22
CA ALA A 78 -6.71 -4.50 -43.60
C ALA A 78 -6.65 -5.09 -42.19
N ALA A 79 -7.59 -4.62 -41.36
CA ALA A 79 -7.84 -5.04 -39.99
C ALA A 79 -7.86 -6.57 -39.85
N THR A 80 -6.79 -7.11 -39.30
CA THR A 80 -6.73 -8.50 -38.84
C THR A 80 -7.25 -8.52 -37.40
N THR A 81 -8.25 -9.34 -37.15
CA THR A 81 -8.88 -9.60 -35.86
C THR A 81 -7.86 -9.71 -34.72
N SER A 82 -7.94 -8.79 -33.76
CA SER A 82 -7.15 -8.76 -32.52
C SER A 82 -7.39 -10.04 -31.69
N SER A 83 -6.53 -11.04 -31.85
CA SER A 83 -6.31 -12.00 -30.78
C SER A 83 -5.73 -11.22 -29.60
N LYS A 84 -6.43 -11.20 -28.47
CA LYS A 84 -5.80 -10.79 -27.20
C LYS A 84 -4.50 -11.61 -27.10
N ASN A 85 -3.34 -10.95 -27.08
CA ASN A 85 -2.05 -11.64 -26.99
C ASN A 85 -1.98 -12.30 -25.61
N VAL A 86 -2.45 -13.55 -25.52
CA VAL A 86 -2.37 -14.37 -24.32
C VAL A 86 -0.90 -14.74 -24.13
N LEU A 87 -0.36 -14.43 -22.96
CA LEU A 87 1.00 -14.80 -22.58
C LEU A 87 1.14 -16.33 -22.64
N PRO A 88 2.15 -16.88 -23.34
CA PRO A 88 2.30 -18.33 -23.47
C PRO A 88 2.37 -19.04 -22.12
N GLU A 89 1.78 -20.23 -22.01
CA GLU A 89 1.75 -21.01 -20.75
C GLU A 89 3.15 -21.28 -20.18
N ALA A 90 4.14 -21.50 -21.06
CA ALA A 90 5.53 -21.66 -20.64
C ALA A 90 6.09 -20.39 -19.97
N THR A 91 5.73 -19.22 -20.48
CA THR A 91 6.15 -17.93 -19.92
C THR A 91 5.47 -17.69 -18.58
N LYS A 92 4.16 -17.92 -18.46
CA LYS A 92 3.44 -17.83 -17.18
C LYS A 92 4.04 -18.77 -16.14
N SER A 93 4.34 -20.01 -16.53
CA SER A 93 5.00 -21.01 -15.67
C SER A 93 6.39 -20.55 -15.20
N ALA A 94 7.17 -19.91 -16.08
CA ALA A 94 8.47 -19.34 -15.72
C ALA A 94 8.34 -18.21 -14.69
N TYR A 95 7.34 -17.33 -14.82
CA TYR A 95 7.06 -16.30 -13.83
C TYR A 95 6.62 -16.89 -12.48
N ILE A 96 5.69 -17.85 -12.47
CA ILE A 96 5.26 -18.51 -11.22
C ILE A 96 6.45 -19.16 -10.53
N LYS A 97 7.31 -19.86 -11.28
CA LYS A 97 8.54 -20.45 -10.73
C LYS A 97 9.44 -19.37 -10.11
N ALA A 98 9.68 -18.26 -10.81
CA ALA A 98 10.51 -17.17 -10.30
C ALA A 98 9.95 -16.51 -9.04
N ILE A 99 8.62 -16.39 -8.95
CA ILE A 99 7.93 -15.80 -7.80
C ILE A 99 8.03 -16.73 -6.59
N MET A 100 7.77 -18.03 -6.79
CA MET A 100 7.62 -18.97 -5.69
C MET A 100 8.95 -19.56 -5.20
N ASP A 101 9.99 -19.54 -6.02
CA ASP A 101 11.36 -19.91 -5.67
C ASP A 101 12.24 -18.66 -5.51
N PRO A 102 12.59 -18.24 -4.29
CA PRO A 102 13.40 -17.05 -4.07
C PRO A 102 14.85 -17.18 -4.56
N ALA A 103 15.33 -18.40 -4.80
CA ALA A 103 16.65 -18.66 -5.37
C ALA A 103 16.66 -18.64 -6.91
N ALA A 104 15.50 -18.53 -7.55
CA ALA A 104 15.40 -18.50 -9.00
C ALA A 104 16.03 -17.23 -9.59
N THR A 105 16.92 -17.42 -10.56
CA THR A 105 17.66 -16.35 -11.25
C THR A 105 17.37 -16.26 -12.74
N HIS A 106 16.45 -17.08 -13.27
CA HIS A 106 16.15 -17.14 -14.69
C HIS A 106 15.36 -15.93 -15.21
N LEU A 107 14.77 -15.13 -14.32
CA LEU A 107 14.19 -13.82 -14.64
C LEU A 107 14.94 -12.73 -13.85
N PRO A 108 15.18 -11.55 -14.44
CA PRO A 108 15.76 -10.41 -13.74
C PRO A 108 14.94 -10.03 -12.50
N ARG A 109 15.61 -9.81 -11.37
CA ARG A 109 15.01 -9.33 -10.12
C ARG A 109 16.07 -8.67 -9.25
N LEU A 110 15.63 -7.77 -8.36
CA LEU A 110 16.48 -7.24 -7.31
C LEU A 110 16.91 -8.37 -6.35
N SER A 111 18.21 -8.43 -6.06
CA SER A 111 18.74 -9.31 -5.02
C SER A 111 18.44 -8.74 -3.64
N CYS A 112 17.93 -9.57 -2.73
CA CYS A 112 17.62 -9.18 -1.38
C CYS A 112 18.56 -9.84 -0.38
N PRO A 113 18.86 -9.19 0.76
CA PRO A 113 19.60 -9.81 1.84
C PRO A 113 18.82 -11.00 2.43
N ALA A 114 19.56 -11.89 3.10
CA ALA A 114 18.96 -13.01 3.82
C ALA A 114 18.13 -12.50 5.01
N LEU A 115 16.93 -13.05 5.17
CA LEU A 115 15.97 -12.63 6.18
C LEU A 115 16.49 -12.79 7.62
N ASN A 116 16.52 -11.70 8.39
CA ASN A 116 16.76 -11.70 9.82
C ASN A 116 15.52 -12.20 10.59
N THR A 117 15.41 -13.52 10.69
CA THR A 117 14.28 -14.20 11.34
C THR A 117 14.13 -13.85 12.82
N THR A 118 15.21 -13.47 13.51
CA THR A 118 15.18 -13.23 14.96
C THR A 118 14.55 -11.89 15.31
N ARG A 119 14.83 -10.83 14.52
CA ARG A 119 14.27 -9.49 14.75
C ARG A 119 12.74 -9.48 14.66
N TYR A 120 12.19 -10.25 13.73
CA TYR A 120 10.77 -10.24 13.38
C TYR A 120 9.98 -11.40 14.00
N ALA A 121 10.62 -12.29 14.77
CA ALA A 121 10.01 -13.52 15.30
C ALA A 121 8.69 -13.28 16.05
N TYR A 122 8.58 -12.16 16.78
CA TYR A 122 7.38 -11.83 17.56
C TYR A 122 6.15 -11.47 16.70
N LEU A 123 6.34 -11.20 15.40
CA LEU A 123 5.23 -11.00 14.44
C LEU A 123 4.55 -12.34 14.07
N GLN A 124 5.21 -13.47 14.36
CA GLN A 124 4.62 -14.80 14.24
C GLN A 124 3.64 -15.05 15.39
N ALA A 125 2.58 -15.82 15.14
CA ALA A 125 1.70 -16.26 16.23
C ALA A 125 2.45 -17.22 17.14
N PRO A 126 2.15 -17.20 18.46
CA PRO A 126 2.41 -18.36 19.29
C PRO A 126 1.66 -19.56 18.71
N ALA A 127 2.31 -20.72 18.61
CA ALA A 127 1.77 -21.95 18.02
C ALA A 127 0.46 -22.50 18.67
N SER A 128 -0.03 -21.86 19.73
CA SER A 128 -1.04 -22.41 20.65
C SER A 128 -2.45 -21.82 20.51
N THR A 129 -2.70 -20.82 19.65
CA THR A 129 -4.05 -20.26 19.47
C THR A 129 -4.83 -21.05 18.42
N VAL A 130 -5.39 -22.18 18.85
CA VAL A 130 -6.26 -23.06 18.05
C VAL A 130 -7.68 -22.47 17.98
N SER A 131 -7.85 -21.38 17.24
CA SER A 131 -9.19 -20.99 16.77
C SER A 131 -9.24 -21.21 15.27
N THR A 132 -10.09 -22.13 14.83
CA THR A 132 -10.37 -22.41 13.43
C THR A 132 -11.77 -21.89 13.10
N PRO A 133 -11.95 -21.02 12.09
CA PRO A 133 -10.92 -20.42 11.24
C PRO A 133 -10.09 -19.38 12.00
N LEU A 134 -8.79 -19.28 11.68
CA LEU A 134 -7.95 -18.21 12.20
C LEU A 134 -8.39 -16.89 11.56
N PRO A 135 -8.58 -15.81 12.34
CA PRO A 135 -8.80 -14.49 11.77
C PRO A 135 -7.59 -14.08 10.92
N ILE A 136 -7.82 -13.32 9.84
CA ILE A 136 -6.73 -12.72 9.08
C ILE A 136 -6.04 -11.70 10.00
N GLN A 137 -4.73 -11.88 10.21
CA GLN A 137 -3.92 -10.94 10.99
C GLN A 137 -3.21 -9.95 10.08
N TYR A 138 -2.82 -10.39 8.87
CA TYR A 138 -2.10 -9.57 7.91
C TYR A 138 -2.84 -9.56 6.57
N PHE A 139 -3.28 -8.39 6.14
CA PHE A 139 -3.95 -8.20 4.86
C PHE A 139 -3.03 -7.41 3.94
N PHE A 140 -2.52 -8.04 2.89
CA PHE A 140 -1.69 -7.41 1.87
C PHE A 140 -2.58 -6.92 0.73
N ALA A 141 -2.43 -5.66 0.33
CA ALA A 141 -3.23 -5.04 -0.71
C ALA A 141 -2.33 -4.35 -1.75
N LEU A 142 -2.63 -4.50 -3.03
CA LEU A 142 -1.90 -3.86 -4.12
C LEU A 142 -2.84 -3.47 -5.26
N ASP A 143 -2.57 -2.32 -5.87
CA ASP A 143 -3.10 -1.92 -7.18
C ASP A 143 -1.94 -2.00 -8.19
N LEU A 144 -2.07 -2.80 -9.25
CA LEU A 144 -0.97 -3.07 -10.19
C LEU A 144 -1.36 -2.80 -11.65
N ARG A 145 -0.41 -2.30 -12.44
CA ARG A 145 -0.57 -1.98 -13.87
C ARG A 145 0.78 -2.09 -14.57
N GLN A 146 0.89 -2.82 -15.68
CA GLN A 146 2.09 -2.89 -16.55
C GLN A 146 3.40 -3.09 -15.76
N CYS A 147 3.41 -4.07 -14.86
CA CYS A 147 4.54 -4.31 -13.98
C CYS A 147 5.00 -5.78 -14.01
N VAL A 148 4.82 -6.49 -15.14
CA VAL A 148 5.10 -7.94 -15.23
C VAL A 148 6.55 -8.26 -14.86
N ALA A 149 7.48 -7.40 -15.28
CA ALA A 149 8.91 -7.53 -15.01
C ALA A 149 9.27 -7.36 -13.52
N LEU A 150 8.40 -6.70 -12.75
CA LEU A 150 8.59 -6.48 -11.32
C LEU A 150 8.05 -7.64 -10.46
N LEU A 151 7.06 -8.40 -10.96
CA LEU A 151 6.40 -9.46 -10.21
C LEU A 151 7.37 -10.48 -9.58
N PRO A 152 8.45 -10.93 -10.27
CA PRO A 152 9.45 -11.82 -9.68
C PRO A 152 10.11 -11.29 -8.40
N ARG A 153 10.21 -9.97 -8.21
CA ARG A 153 10.67 -9.40 -6.94
C ARG A 153 9.52 -9.12 -5.98
N LEU A 154 8.53 -8.34 -6.43
CA LEU A 154 7.46 -7.84 -5.57
C LEU A 154 6.62 -8.98 -4.97
N ILE A 155 6.11 -9.87 -5.80
CA ILE A 155 5.25 -10.97 -5.34
C ILE A 155 6.06 -12.06 -4.65
N SER A 156 7.32 -12.27 -5.06
CA SER A 156 8.22 -13.18 -4.34
C SER A 156 8.46 -12.70 -2.91
N SER A 157 8.69 -11.39 -2.70
CA SER A 157 8.83 -10.80 -1.37
C SER A 157 7.59 -10.97 -0.50
N LEU A 158 6.39 -10.80 -1.09
CA LEU A 158 5.14 -11.08 -0.40
C LEU A 158 5.00 -12.56 -0.04
N ALA A 159 5.32 -13.47 -0.96
CA ALA A 159 5.25 -14.91 -0.70
C ALA A 159 6.23 -15.35 0.41
N GLU A 160 7.46 -14.84 0.41
CA GLU A 160 8.45 -15.05 1.47
C GLU A 160 7.99 -14.48 2.82
N THR A 161 7.43 -13.26 2.82
CA THR A 161 6.88 -12.62 4.01
C THR A 161 5.71 -13.40 4.59
N MET A 162 4.75 -13.84 3.77
CA MET A 162 3.60 -14.63 4.21
C MET A 162 4.03 -16.01 4.73
N ARG A 163 5.05 -16.65 4.13
CA ARG A 163 5.67 -17.87 4.68
C ARG A 163 6.23 -17.62 6.07
N PHE A 164 6.96 -16.52 6.25
CA PHE A 164 7.53 -16.15 7.55
C PHE A 164 6.43 -15.88 8.58
N LEU A 165 5.40 -15.12 8.23
CA LEU A 165 4.31 -14.76 9.14
C LEU A 165 3.38 -15.94 9.43
N GLY A 166 3.28 -16.94 8.57
CA GLY A 166 2.29 -18.01 8.71
C GLY A 166 1.13 -17.78 7.73
N PRO A 167 1.14 -18.47 6.58
CA PRO A 167 0.25 -18.19 5.45
C PRO A 167 -1.24 -18.17 5.76
N SER A 168 -1.71 -19.06 6.65
CA SER A 168 -3.12 -19.19 7.04
C SER A 168 -3.69 -17.97 7.79
N ARG A 169 -2.83 -17.00 8.13
CA ARG A 169 -3.19 -15.74 8.81
C ARG A 169 -3.05 -14.55 7.86
N CYS A 170 -2.69 -14.81 6.61
CA CYS A 170 -2.45 -13.83 5.59
C CYS A 170 -3.54 -13.90 4.52
N ALA A 171 -3.98 -12.73 4.08
CA ALA A 171 -4.72 -12.58 2.85
C ALA A 171 -3.94 -11.65 1.92
N LEU A 172 -4.00 -11.92 0.61
CA LEU A 172 -3.42 -11.09 -0.43
C LEU A 172 -4.54 -10.67 -1.39
N SER A 173 -4.73 -9.37 -1.54
CA SER A 173 -5.70 -8.76 -2.44
C SER A 173 -4.99 -7.92 -3.49
N ILE A 174 -5.21 -8.23 -4.76
CA ILE A 174 -4.61 -7.50 -5.87
C ILE A 174 -5.71 -7.07 -6.83
N VAL A 175 -5.78 -5.77 -7.09
CA VAL A 175 -6.54 -5.18 -8.18
C VAL A 175 -5.57 -4.89 -9.32
N GLU A 176 -5.80 -5.50 -10.47
CA GLU A 176 -5.02 -5.24 -11.68
C GLU A 176 -5.80 -4.35 -12.64
N GLY A 177 -5.14 -3.35 -13.23
CA GLY A 177 -5.76 -2.43 -14.17
C GLY A 177 -5.89 -3.00 -15.59
N ASN A 178 -5.55 -2.19 -16.59
CA ASN A 178 -5.67 -2.52 -18.00
C ASN A 178 -4.33 -2.94 -18.64
N SER A 179 -3.61 -3.88 -18.03
CA SER A 179 -2.28 -4.29 -18.51
C SER A 179 -2.31 -5.06 -19.83
N VAL A 180 -1.34 -4.75 -20.70
CA VAL A 180 -1.11 -5.47 -21.97
C VAL A 180 0.24 -6.22 -22.01
N ASP A 181 1.01 -6.17 -20.92
CA ASP A 181 2.33 -6.81 -20.79
C ASP A 181 2.27 -8.23 -20.20
N GLY A 182 1.08 -8.73 -19.89
CA GLY A 182 0.86 -10.02 -19.24
C GLY A 182 0.83 -9.96 -17.70
N THR A 183 0.87 -8.78 -17.07
CA THR A 183 0.75 -8.62 -15.61
C THR A 183 -0.47 -9.36 -15.05
N GLY A 184 -1.67 -9.07 -15.57
CA GLY A 184 -2.91 -9.71 -15.11
C GLY A 184 -2.93 -11.22 -15.32
N GLU A 185 -2.33 -11.72 -16.41
CA GLU A 185 -2.28 -13.16 -16.70
C GLU A 185 -1.38 -13.94 -15.73
N VAL A 186 -0.21 -13.38 -15.39
CA VAL A 186 0.68 -13.96 -14.39
C VAL A 186 0.01 -13.95 -13.02
N LEU A 187 -0.60 -12.81 -12.62
CA LEU A 187 -1.28 -12.68 -11.34
C LEU A 187 -2.45 -13.66 -11.19
N ALA A 188 -3.31 -13.78 -12.22
CA ALA A 188 -4.39 -14.75 -12.25
C ALA A 188 -3.89 -16.19 -12.07
N SER A 189 -2.74 -16.51 -12.68
CA SER A 189 -2.16 -17.86 -12.67
C SER A 189 -1.52 -18.23 -11.32
N LEU A 190 -1.25 -17.26 -10.42
CA LEU A 190 -0.67 -17.55 -9.09
C LEU A 190 -1.64 -18.23 -8.13
N ARG A 191 -2.95 -18.13 -8.37
CA ARG A 191 -4.00 -18.59 -7.44
C ARG A 191 -3.76 -20.00 -6.89
N PRO A 192 -3.57 -21.05 -7.71
CA PRO A 192 -3.39 -22.40 -7.18
C PRO A 192 -2.19 -22.51 -6.24
N THR A 193 -1.13 -21.75 -6.51
CA THR A 193 0.12 -21.84 -5.74
C THR A 193 0.04 -21.07 -4.43
N LEU A 194 -0.64 -19.92 -4.40
CA LEU A 194 -0.88 -19.14 -3.18
C LEU A 194 -1.90 -19.83 -2.27
N GLU A 195 -2.96 -20.41 -2.83
CA GLU A 195 -3.95 -21.18 -2.07
C GLU A 195 -3.35 -22.48 -1.51
N ALA A 196 -2.50 -23.17 -2.27
CA ALA A 196 -1.75 -24.33 -1.78
C ALA A 196 -0.77 -23.97 -0.64
N LEU A 197 -0.27 -22.74 -0.61
CA LEU A 197 0.53 -22.22 0.51
C LEU A 197 -0.32 -21.95 1.76
N GLY A 198 -1.65 -21.87 1.62
CA GLY A 198 -2.59 -21.54 2.69
C GLY A 198 -2.95 -20.05 2.78
N VAL A 199 -2.59 -19.25 1.77
CA VAL A 199 -2.93 -17.83 1.70
C VAL A 199 -4.33 -17.66 1.08
N THR A 200 -5.15 -16.77 1.66
CA THR A 200 -6.40 -16.35 1.00
C THR A 200 -6.09 -15.35 -0.10
N TYR A 201 -6.34 -15.69 -1.36
CA TYR A 201 -6.00 -14.84 -2.51
C TYR A 201 -7.22 -14.23 -3.19
N HIS A 202 -7.30 -12.91 -3.19
CA HIS A 202 -8.27 -12.12 -3.93
C HIS A 202 -7.58 -11.47 -5.13
N PHE A 203 -8.12 -11.70 -6.32
CA PHE A 203 -7.61 -11.12 -7.55
C PHE A 203 -8.79 -10.64 -8.38
N THR A 204 -8.75 -9.38 -8.78
CA THR A 204 -9.74 -8.77 -9.66
C THR A 204 -9.04 -7.90 -10.68
N THR A 205 -9.66 -7.75 -11.84
CA THR A 205 -9.22 -6.83 -12.89
C THR A 205 -10.21 -5.68 -13.01
N THR A 206 -9.76 -4.49 -13.38
CA THR A 206 -10.62 -3.31 -13.52
C THR A 206 -10.30 -2.49 -14.76
N PRO A 207 -11.30 -1.91 -15.45
CA PRO A 207 -11.09 -1.01 -16.57
C PRO A 207 -10.75 0.42 -16.15
N ILE A 208 -10.74 0.74 -14.84
CA ILE A 208 -10.45 2.09 -14.34
C ILE A 208 -9.05 2.50 -14.77
N ASP A 209 -8.96 3.63 -15.46
CA ASP A 209 -7.70 4.22 -15.90
C ASP A 209 -7.48 5.58 -15.21
N PRO A 210 -6.58 5.66 -14.22
CA PRO A 210 -6.34 6.90 -13.48
C PRO A 210 -5.60 7.97 -14.30
N THR A 211 -5.19 7.69 -15.54
CA THR A 211 -4.60 8.73 -16.42
C THR A 211 -5.66 9.60 -17.09
N HIS A 212 -6.94 9.26 -16.95
CA HIS A 212 -8.07 9.98 -17.53
C HIS A 212 -9.01 10.49 -16.43
N GLY A 213 -9.48 11.73 -16.54
CA GLY A 213 -10.41 12.32 -15.58
C GLY A 213 -9.76 12.71 -14.24
N ASP A 214 -10.52 12.57 -13.14
CA ASP A 214 -10.03 12.84 -11.79
C ASP A 214 -9.12 11.70 -11.31
N ARG A 215 -7.82 11.87 -11.53
CA ARG A 215 -6.79 10.90 -11.15
C ARG A 215 -6.83 10.54 -9.66
N ILE A 216 -7.09 11.50 -8.78
CA ILE A 216 -7.03 11.25 -7.33
C ILE A 216 -8.24 10.43 -6.89
N ALA A 217 -9.43 10.79 -7.36
CA ALA A 217 -10.63 10.01 -7.11
C ALA A 217 -10.52 8.58 -7.67
N ALA A 218 -9.96 8.43 -8.88
CA ALA A 218 -9.73 7.13 -9.50
C ALA A 218 -8.77 6.26 -8.67
N LEU A 219 -7.64 6.81 -8.22
CA LEU A 219 -6.69 6.09 -7.36
C LEU A 219 -7.31 5.74 -6.00
N ALA A 220 -8.12 6.62 -5.41
CA ALA A 220 -8.84 6.30 -4.18
C ALA A 220 -9.84 5.16 -4.39
N HIS A 221 -10.55 5.14 -5.53
CA HIS A 221 -11.48 4.08 -5.87
C HIS A 221 -10.77 2.73 -6.05
N LEU A 222 -9.62 2.70 -6.74
CA LEU A 222 -8.78 1.50 -6.87
C LEU A 222 -8.35 0.94 -5.52
N ARG A 223 -7.82 1.78 -4.62
CA ARG A 223 -7.42 1.36 -3.27
C ARG A 223 -8.61 0.78 -2.48
N ASN A 224 -9.79 1.39 -2.61
CA ASN A 224 -11.00 0.87 -1.98
C ASN A 224 -11.40 -0.51 -2.53
N LEU A 225 -11.24 -0.74 -3.84
CA LEU A 225 -11.47 -2.06 -4.44
C LEU A 225 -10.48 -3.11 -3.87
N ALA A 226 -9.21 -2.75 -3.70
CA ALA A 226 -8.21 -3.66 -3.14
C ALA A 226 -8.49 -4.01 -1.67
N LEU A 227 -9.07 -3.09 -0.90
CA LEU A 227 -9.48 -3.31 0.49
C LEU A 227 -10.87 -3.95 0.64
N ALA A 228 -11.71 -3.92 -0.39
CA ALA A 228 -13.10 -4.41 -0.33
C ALA A 228 -13.24 -5.86 0.18
N PRO A 229 -12.36 -6.83 -0.16
CA PRO A 229 -12.45 -8.18 0.39
C PRO A 229 -12.34 -8.23 1.92
N LEU A 230 -11.52 -7.36 2.53
CA LEU A 230 -11.43 -7.27 3.98
C LEU A 230 -12.66 -6.59 4.58
N LEU A 231 -13.11 -5.48 3.98
CA LEU A 231 -14.23 -4.69 4.48
C LEU A 231 -15.57 -5.44 4.42
N ASN A 232 -15.73 -6.30 3.41
CA ASN A 232 -16.93 -7.10 3.21
C ASN A 232 -16.87 -8.47 3.91
N ALA A 233 -15.74 -8.84 4.52
CA ALA A 233 -15.60 -10.11 5.21
C ALA A 233 -16.37 -10.12 6.55
N PRO A 234 -17.05 -11.23 6.89
CA PRO A 234 -17.70 -11.37 8.18
C PRO A 234 -16.67 -11.49 9.30
N GLU A 235 -17.06 -11.13 10.53
CA GLU A 235 -16.32 -11.53 11.72
C GLU A 235 -16.36 -13.08 11.86
N PRO A 236 -15.27 -13.76 12.26
CA PRO A 236 -14.01 -13.21 12.76
C PRO A 236 -12.94 -12.94 11.68
N THR A 237 -13.23 -13.19 10.39
CA THR A 237 -12.25 -13.01 9.31
C THR A 237 -11.71 -11.58 9.25
N ARG A 238 -12.58 -10.58 9.45
CA ARG A 238 -12.22 -9.16 9.60
C ARG A 238 -12.00 -8.83 11.07
N SER A 239 -10.79 -9.00 11.61
CA SER A 239 -10.51 -8.61 13.00
C SER A 239 -10.14 -7.13 13.13
N ALA A 240 -10.54 -6.47 14.22
CA ALA A 240 -10.05 -5.13 14.58
C ALA A 240 -8.52 -5.07 14.77
N ASN A 241 -7.88 -6.22 15.00
CA ASN A 241 -6.43 -6.35 15.12
C ASN A 241 -5.73 -6.67 13.79
N THR A 242 -6.48 -6.73 12.67
CA THR A 242 -5.89 -6.93 11.34
C THR A 242 -4.99 -5.76 11.02
N THR A 243 -3.76 -6.05 10.58
CA THR A 243 -2.82 -5.06 10.06
C THR A 243 -2.83 -5.15 8.54
N ILE A 244 -3.06 -4.02 7.88
CA ILE A 244 -3.03 -3.89 6.43
C ILE A 244 -1.63 -3.46 6.03
N ALA A 245 -1.07 -4.10 5.02
CA ALA A 245 0.12 -3.67 4.32
C ALA A 245 -0.23 -3.41 2.86
N PHE A 246 -0.42 -2.14 2.51
CA PHE A 246 -0.71 -1.71 1.15
C PHE A 246 0.61 -1.38 0.45
N LEU A 247 0.96 -2.10 -0.61
CA LEU A 247 2.22 -1.91 -1.34
C LEU A 247 1.94 -1.38 -2.75
N ASN A 248 2.78 -0.45 -3.20
CA ASN A 248 2.82 -0.03 -4.59
C ASN A 248 3.61 -1.05 -5.44
N ASP A 249 3.76 -0.78 -6.73
CA ASP A 249 4.62 -1.48 -7.69
C ASP A 249 6.11 -1.15 -7.48
N VAL A 250 6.64 -1.50 -6.31
CA VAL A 250 8.05 -1.28 -5.94
C VAL A 250 8.89 -2.55 -5.89
N ALA A 251 10.19 -2.42 -6.15
CA ALA A 251 11.16 -3.51 -5.99
C ALA A 251 11.55 -3.65 -4.51
N ILE A 252 10.67 -4.28 -3.73
CA ILE A 252 10.78 -4.41 -2.28
C ILE A 252 11.36 -5.77 -1.86
N CYS A 253 12.10 -5.83 -0.76
CA CYS A 253 12.57 -7.06 -0.13
C CYS A 253 11.63 -7.56 0.99
N PRO A 254 11.68 -8.86 1.36
CA PRO A 254 10.87 -9.38 2.47
C PRO A 254 11.13 -8.63 3.78
N GLU A 255 12.40 -8.25 4.04
CA GLU A 255 12.78 -7.49 5.22
C GLU A 255 12.15 -6.09 5.26
N ASP A 256 11.99 -5.43 4.12
CA ASP A 256 11.37 -4.10 4.09
C ASP A 256 9.89 -4.18 4.51
N ILE A 257 9.16 -5.20 4.03
CA ILE A 257 7.77 -5.44 4.42
C ILE A 257 7.68 -5.76 5.91
N LEU A 258 8.55 -6.65 6.41
CA LEU A 258 8.58 -7.01 7.83
C LEU A 258 9.03 -5.86 8.73
N GLU A 259 9.91 -4.98 8.25
CA GLU A 259 10.32 -3.79 8.98
C GLU A 259 9.17 -2.79 9.10
N LEU A 260 8.37 -2.59 8.05
CA LEU A 260 7.17 -1.74 8.14
C LEU A 260 6.15 -2.31 9.16
N LEU A 261 5.89 -3.62 9.10
CA LEU A 261 5.05 -4.32 10.09
C LEU A 261 5.62 -4.22 11.50
N HIS A 262 6.94 -4.40 11.65
CA HIS A 262 7.65 -4.28 12.91
C HIS A 262 7.49 -2.89 13.51
N GLN A 263 7.78 -1.85 12.74
CA GLN A 263 7.71 -0.47 13.22
C GLN A 263 6.28 -0.08 13.57
N GLN A 264 5.29 -0.49 12.79
CA GLN A 264 3.89 -0.24 13.09
C GLN A 264 3.50 -0.86 14.44
N ALA A 265 3.87 -2.13 14.67
CA ALA A 265 3.57 -2.82 15.92
C ALA A 265 4.37 -2.27 17.11
N PHE A 266 5.68 -2.06 16.94
CA PHE A 266 6.62 -1.68 18.00
C PHE A 266 6.41 -0.23 18.46
N LEU A 267 6.21 0.69 17.53
CA LEU A 267 5.93 2.09 17.83
C LEU A 267 4.46 2.33 18.19
N GLN A 268 3.59 1.32 18.00
CA GLN A 268 2.15 1.46 18.06
C GLN A 268 1.63 2.60 17.17
N ALA A 269 2.27 2.78 16.00
CA ALA A 269 1.92 3.83 15.07
C ALA A 269 0.58 3.52 14.38
N ASP A 270 -0.20 4.56 14.13
CA ASP A 270 -1.44 4.46 13.35
C ASP A 270 -1.14 4.03 11.90
N MET A 271 -0.04 4.56 11.35
CA MET A 271 0.45 4.28 10.01
C MET A 271 1.98 4.39 9.96
N VAL A 272 2.63 3.52 9.19
CA VAL A 272 4.06 3.58 8.87
C VAL A 272 4.21 3.43 7.37
N CYS A 273 5.07 4.25 6.75
CA CYS A 273 5.35 4.16 5.32
C CYS A 273 6.83 3.92 5.05
N GLY A 274 7.11 3.38 3.86
CA GLY A 274 8.46 3.23 3.35
C GLY A 274 9.10 4.56 2.97
N MET A 275 10.42 4.52 2.76
CA MET A 275 11.11 5.52 1.97
C MET A 275 11.20 4.97 0.55
N ASP A 276 10.49 5.60 -0.38
CA ASP A 276 10.45 5.18 -1.78
C ASP A 276 11.57 5.86 -2.58
N TRP A 277 12.35 5.08 -3.32
CA TRP A 277 13.55 5.55 -4.00
C TRP A 277 13.50 5.18 -5.47
N THR A 278 13.85 6.15 -6.30
CA THR A 278 14.05 5.98 -7.74
C THR A 278 15.43 6.49 -8.16
N TYR A 279 15.88 6.10 -9.35
CA TYR A 279 17.13 6.58 -9.95
C TYR A 279 16.83 7.40 -11.20
N VAL A 280 16.45 8.66 -11.00
CA VAL A 280 16.30 9.65 -12.08
C VAL A 280 17.62 10.36 -12.44
N GLY A 281 18.70 10.02 -11.74
CA GLY A 281 20.04 10.57 -11.94
C GLY A 281 21.12 9.66 -11.34
N ARG A 282 22.30 10.24 -11.07
CA ARG A 282 23.43 9.50 -10.47
C ARG A 282 23.12 8.99 -9.06
N ASP A 283 22.41 9.79 -8.27
CA ASP A 283 22.12 9.52 -6.87
C ASP A 283 20.66 9.12 -6.67
N PRO A 284 20.35 8.27 -5.66
CA PRO A 284 18.98 7.89 -5.34
C PRO A 284 18.13 9.13 -5.02
N THR A 285 16.95 9.20 -5.60
CA THR A 285 16.01 10.29 -5.47
C THR A 285 14.77 9.80 -4.74
N PHE A 286 14.33 10.51 -3.71
CA PHE A 286 13.11 10.17 -2.99
C PHE A 286 11.88 10.38 -3.88
N TYR A 287 11.10 9.33 -4.09
CA TYR A 287 9.90 9.32 -4.91
C TYR A 287 8.63 9.56 -4.09
N ASP A 288 7.49 9.79 -4.75
CA ASP A 288 6.19 10.07 -4.11
C ASP A 288 6.23 11.28 -3.15
N VAL A 289 7.08 12.27 -3.44
CA VAL A 289 7.22 13.49 -2.64
C VAL A 289 5.90 14.28 -2.50
N TRP A 290 5.01 14.17 -3.48
CA TRP A 290 3.75 14.89 -3.51
C TRP A 290 2.79 14.54 -2.35
N ILE A 291 2.90 13.34 -1.75
CA ILE A 291 2.12 12.92 -0.57
C ILE A 291 2.93 12.89 0.74
N ALA A 292 4.24 13.06 0.66
CA ALA A 292 5.13 12.99 1.81
C ALA A 292 5.27 14.36 2.48
N ARG A 293 4.76 14.49 3.71
CA ARG A 293 4.75 15.75 4.45
C ARG A 293 5.46 15.58 5.79
N GLY A 294 6.49 16.39 6.03
CA GLY A 294 7.12 16.47 7.36
C GLY A 294 6.15 17.04 8.39
N MET A 295 6.52 17.02 9.68
CA MET A 295 5.65 17.54 10.75
C MET A 295 5.30 19.03 10.60
N GLY A 296 6.11 19.80 9.87
CA GLY A 296 5.82 21.20 9.51
C GLY A 296 4.84 21.38 8.36
N GLY A 297 4.42 20.30 7.68
CA GLY A 297 3.55 20.35 6.50
C GLY A 297 4.29 20.48 5.16
N ASP A 298 5.59 20.73 5.18
CA ASP A 298 6.39 20.82 3.95
C ASP A 298 6.67 19.44 3.33
N SER A 299 6.91 19.43 2.02
CA SER A 299 7.50 18.27 1.31
C SER A 299 8.81 17.84 1.97
N PHE A 300 9.19 16.57 1.84
CA PHE A 300 10.47 16.08 2.37
C PHE A 300 11.69 16.80 1.77
N PHE A 301 11.59 17.37 0.58
CA PHE A 301 12.57 18.33 0.07
C PHE A 301 11.85 19.53 -0.54
N ASN A 302 12.57 20.63 -0.70
CA ASN A 302 12.01 21.84 -1.30
C ASN A 302 11.66 21.62 -2.78
N ILE A 303 10.41 21.88 -3.15
CA ILE A 303 9.95 21.88 -4.55
C ILE A 303 9.66 23.33 -4.94
N PRO A 304 10.51 23.97 -5.76
CA PRO A 304 10.27 25.32 -6.25
C PRO A 304 9.03 25.43 -7.14
N ALA A 305 8.60 26.66 -7.44
CA ALA A 305 7.36 26.94 -8.17
C ALA A 305 7.32 26.40 -9.61
N ASP A 306 8.48 26.15 -10.21
CA ASP A 306 8.64 25.51 -11.52
C ASP A 306 8.56 23.97 -11.44
N GLY A 307 8.50 23.40 -10.22
CA GLY A 307 8.33 21.97 -9.99
C GLY A 307 9.59 21.12 -10.16
N ASN A 308 10.78 21.73 -10.30
CA ASN A 308 12.01 20.99 -10.49
C ASN A 308 12.43 20.21 -9.22
N TRP A 309 13.29 19.19 -9.40
CA TRP A 309 13.73 18.29 -8.33
C TRP A 309 15.21 18.48 -7.97
N ASP A 310 15.80 19.63 -8.28
CA ASP A 310 17.25 19.90 -8.08
C ASP A 310 17.67 19.86 -6.60
N SER A 311 16.70 19.97 -5.69
CA SER A 311 16.90 19.90 -4.23
C SER A 311 16.56 18.54 -3.63
N ALA A 312 16.29 17.50 -4.43
CA ALA A 312 15.83 16.21 -3.92
C ALA A 312 16.87 15.47 -3.03
N TRP A 313 18.14 15.82 -3.15
CA TRP A 313 19.21 15.34 -2.26
C TRP A 313 19.17 15.96 -0.86
N ASN A 314 18.54 17.13 -0.70
CA ASN A 314 18.49 17.88 0.55
C ASN A 314 17.21 17.56 1.35
N LEU A 315 17.09 16.28 1.73
CA LEU A 315 15.93 15.80 2.49
C LEU A 315 15.87 16.43 3.89
N PHE A 316 14.64 16.77 4.29
CA PHE A 316 14.27 17.38 5.55
C PHE A 316 15.03 18.68 5.82
N TRP A 317 15.36 19.44 4.77
CA TRP A 317 16.17 20.68 4.78
C TRP A 317 15.83 21.69 5.89
N ASN A 318 14.57 21.72 6.35
CA ASN A 318 14.06 22.61 7.38
C ASN A 318 13.76 21.94 8.74
N ASP A 319 14.14 20.66 8.92
CA ASP A 319 13.91 19.91 10.16
C ASP A 319 15.17 19.12 10.58
N ALA A 320 15.99 19.75 11.41
CA ALA A 320 17.23 19.16 11.92
C ALA A 320 17.01 17.90 12.78
N ALA A 321 15.86 17.80 13.48
CA ALA A 321 15.55 16.64 14.30
C ALA A 321 15.26 15.42 13.42
N THR A 322 14.48 15.61 12.36
CA THR A 322 14.20 14.56 11.37
C THR A 322 15.46 14.20 10.59
N GLN A 323 16.27 15.16 10.14
CA GLN A 323 17.58 14.89 9.52
C GLN A 323 18.46 13.99 10.39
N THR A 324 18.56 14.29 11.69
CA THR A 324 19.37 13.52 12.64
C THR A 324 18.88 12.08 12.74
N ARG A 325 17.57 11.86 12.79
CA ARG A 325 16.99 10.52 12.85
C ARG A 325 17.16 9.76 11.53
N PHE A 326 16.93 10.44 10.41
CA PHE A 326 17.11 9.88 9.07
C PHE A 326 18.57 9.44 8.83
N ALA A 327 19.55 10.30 9.15
CA ALA A 327 20.97 9.97 9.06
C ALA A 327 21.36 8.77 9.95
N ALA A 328 20.70 8.63 11.09
CA ALA A 328 20.85 7.49 12.00
C ALA A 328 20.04 6.24 11.57
N LYS A 329 19.36 6.27 10.41
CA LYS A 329 18.47 5.21 9.90
C LYS A 329 17.39 4.82 10.90
N LYS A 330 16.82 5.81 11.59
CA LYS A 330 15.74 5.64 12.57
C LYS A 330 14.42 6.14 12.01
N PRO A 331 13.29 5.53 12.38
CA PRO A 331 11.96 6.03 12.02
C PRO A 331 11.74 7.43 12.59
N PHE A 332 11.00 8.28 11.90
CA PHE A 332 10.67 9.65 12.30
C PHE A 332 9.18 9.92 12.07
N GLN A 333 8.64 10.94 12.75
CA GLN A 333 7.24 11.31 12.65
C GLN A 333 7.02 12.19 11.41
N VAL A 334 5.87 11.99 10.76
CA VAL A 334 5.49 12.69 9.53
C VAL A 334 4.03 13.08 9.64
N PHE A 335 3.65 14.16 8.95
CA PHE A 335 2.25 14.56 8.87
C PHE A 335 1.45 13.66 7.94
N SER A 336 2.05 13.25 6.80
CA SER A 336 1.43 12.29 5.88
C SER A 336 2.47 11.50 5.09
N CYS A 337 2.12 10.26 4.71
CA CYS A 337 2.94 9.41 3.86
C CYS A 337 2.09 8.29 3.20
N TRP A 338 2.66 7.61 2.20
CA TRP A 338 2.15 6.37 1.59
C TRP A 338 3.30 5.62 0.88
N ASN A 339 4.16 6.40 0.22
CA ASN A 339 5.50 6.12 -0.35
C ASN A 339 5.92 4.64 -0.40
N GLY A 340 5.76 4.02 -1.58
CA GLY A 340 6.18 2.64 -1.88
C GLY A 340 5.42 1.53 -1.13
N GLY A 341 5.06 1.77 0.12
CA GLY A 341 4.23 0.88 0.92
C GLY A 341 3.82 1.53 2.24
N ALA A 342 2.58 1.28 2.64
CA ALA A 342 1.96 1.80 3.86
C ALA A 342 1.40 0.65 4.70
N VAL A 343 1.71 0.66 6.00
CA VAL A 343 1.22 -0.31 6.96
C VAL A 343 0.40 0.40 8.04
N PHE A 344 -0.83 -0.04 8.24
CA PHE A 344 -1.78 0.58 9.18
C PHE A 344 -2.78 -0.46 9.71
N LYS A 345 -3.46 -0.15 10.81
CA LYS A 345 -4.51 -1.02 11.36
C LYS A 345 -5.78 -0.94 10.54
N ALA A 346 -6.49 -2.06 10.44
CA ALA A 346 -7.80 -2.10 9.78
C ALA A 346 -8.86 -1.31 10.56
N ALA A 347 -8.77 -1.19 11.88
CA ALA A 347 -9.64 -0.28 12.62
C ALA A 347 -9.13 1.16 12.47
N PRO A 348 -10.00 2.16 12.22
CA PRO A 348 -11.46 2.11 12.25
C PRO A 348 -12.15 2.04 10.85
N LEU A 349 -11.53 1.43 9.82
CA LEU A 349 -12.05 1.39 8.44
C LEU A 349 -13.49 0.87 8.33
#